data_AF-A0A959H805-F1
#
_entry.id   AF-A0A959H805-F1
#
_cell.length_a   1.000
_cell.length_b   1.000
_cell.length_c   1.000
_cell.angle_alpha   90.00
_cell.angle_beta   90.00
_cell.angle_gamma   90.00
#
_symmetry.space_group_name_H-M   'P 1'
#
loop_
_entity.id
_entity.type
_entity.pdbx_description
1 polymer ?
#
loop_
_entity_poly.entity_id
_entity_poly.type
_entity_poly.pdbx_seq_one_letter_code
_entity_poly.pdbx_strand_id
1 'polypeptide(L)'
;YRQPEIFAGELWPQAFLAPKYQNSSLTPSASRSLLERVVEYVEQEKPYLDNELRLSGLAEQLDISIHHLSQVVNEQLGKSFSDFINEYRVEEAKRLLSNPRLKDRYVIAIA
;
A
#
# COMPACT_ATOMS: atom_id res chain seq x y z
N TYR A 1 -20.96 -12.57 -8.74
CA TYR A 1 -21.95 -12.75 -9.82
C TYR A 1 -21.17 -13.08 -11.08
N ARG A 2 -21.70 -14.00 -11.90
CA ARG A 2 -21.04 -14.68 -13.02
C ARG A 2 -20.51 -13.70 -14.08
N GLN A 3 -19.40 -14.05 -14.72
CA GLN A 3 -19.09 -13.57 -16.07
C GLN A 3 -20.23 -14.00 -17.01
N PRO A 4 -20.65 -13.18 -17.98
CA PRO A 4 -21.33 -13.70 -19.15
C PRO A 4 -20.31 -13.89 -20.27
N GLU A 5 -20.05 -15.16 -20.57
CA GLU A 5 -19.52 -15.62 -21.86
C GLU A 5 -20.63 -15.55 -22.91
N ILE A 6 -20.89 -14.39 -23.53
CA ILE A 6 -21.72 -14.35 -24.74
C ILE A 6 -21.20 -13.21 -25.63
N PHE A 7 -20.62 -13.55 -26.79
CA PHE A 7 -21.25 -13.31 -28.10
C PHE A 7 -20.39 -13.91 -29.22
N ALA A 8 -20.91 -15.01 -29.76
CA ALA A 8 -20.94 -15.44 -31.16
C ALA A 8 -19.98 -14.74 -32.15
N GLY A 9 -18.99 -15.51 -32.64
CA GLY A 9 -18.62 -15.55 -34.08
C GLY A 9 -18.14 -14.27 -34.78
N GLU A 10 -17.99 -13.15 -34.09
CA GLU A 10 -17.50 -11.89 -34.67
C GLU A 10 -16.08 -11.62 -34.20
N LEU A 11 -15.20 -11.40 -35.18
CA LEU A 11 -13.81 -11.02 -35.00
C LEU A 11 -13.73 -9.83 -34.04
N TRP A 12 -13.26 -10.07 -32.81
CA TRP A 12 -12.88 -8.99 -31.92
C TRP A 12 -11.86 -8.12 -32.65
N PRO A 13 -12.04 -6.78 -32.72
CA PRO A 13 -11.01 -5.93 -33.27
C PRO A 13 -9.75 -6.15 -32.43
N GLN A 14 -8.65 -6.53 -33.08
CA GLN A 14 -7.34 -6.68 -32.42
C GLN A 14 -6.89 -5.40 -31.69
N ALA A 15 -7.61 -4.29 -31.84
CA ALA A 15 -7.47 -3.07 -31.05
C ALA A 15 -7.76 -3.27 -29.54
N PHE A 16 -8.50 -4.31 -29.12
CA PHE A 16 -8.61 -4.68 -27.70
C PHE A 16 -7.46 -5.59 -27.21
N LEU A 17 -6.57 -6.00 -28.11
CA LEU A 17 -5.26 -6.57 -27.79
C LEU A 17 -4.17 -5.48 -27.82
N ALA A 18 -4.53 -4.23 -27.53
CA ALA A 18 -3.53 -3.21 -27.17
C ALA A 18 -2.74 -3.71 -25.93
N PRO A 19 -1.43 -3.46 -25.87
CA PRO A 19 -0.48 -4.38 -25.26
C PRO A 19 -0.58 -4.33 -23.74
N LYS A 20 -1.16 -5.37 -23.15
CA LYS A 20 -1.33 -5.52 -21.69
C LYS A 20 -0.01 -5.76 -20.91
N TYR A 21 1.16 -5.61 -21.53
CA TYR A 21 2.45 -6.02 -20.96
C TYR A 21 3.64 -5.25 -21.56
N GLN A 22 3.61 -3.91 -21.62
CA GLN A 22 4.73 -3.16 -22.18
C GLN A 22 5.66 -2.43 -21.20
N ASN A 23 5.47 -2.46 -19.87
CA ASN A 23 6.42 -1.78 -18.96
C ASN A 23 6.73 -2.47 -17.60
N SER A 24 6.17 -3.63 -17.27
CA SER A 24 6.29 -4.21 -15.92
C SER A 24 7.29 -5.37 -15.86
N SER A 25 8.55 -5.08 -16.13
CA SER A 25 9.65 -5.85 -15.55
C SER A 25 10.50 -4.90 -14.72
N LEU A 26 9.97 -4.50 -13.55
CA LEU A 26 10.84 -4.01 -12.48
C LEU A 26 11.90 -5.10 -12.27
N THR A 27 13.15 -4.78 -12.56
CA THR A 27 14.23 -5.72 -12.26
C THR A 27 14.24 -6.00 -10.76
N PRO A 28 14.70 -7.17 -10.30
CA PRO A 28 14.75 -7.47 -8.87
C PRO A 28 15.51 -6.40 -8.06
N SER A 29 16.53 -5.76 -8.65
CA SER A 29 17.26 -4.65 -8.04
C SER A 29 16.44 -3.37 -7.94
N ALA A 30 15.69 -3.01 -8.99
CA ALA A 30 14.81 -1.85 -8.97
C ALA A 30 13.64 -2.04 -7.99
N SER A 31 13.09 -3.25 -7.91
CA SER A 31 12.03 -3.62 -6.96
C SER A 31 12.50 -3.46 -5.51
N ARG A 32 13.72 -3.93 -5.19
CA ARG A 32 14.32 -3.74 -3.86
C ARG A 32 14.58 -2.28 -3.53
N SER A 33 15.16 -1.52 -4.47
CA SER A 33 15.43 -0.09 -4.27
C SER A 33 14.14 0.71 -4.05
N LEU A 34 13.07 0.33 -4.76
CA LEU A 34 11.75 0.94 -4.57
C LEU A 34 11.16 0.57 -3.20
N LEU A 35 11.31 -0.67 -2.74
CA LEU A 35 10.87 -1.08 -1.41
C LEU A 35 11.57 -0.28 -0.31
N GLU A 36 12.89 -0.13 -0.41
CA GLU A 36 13.69 0.64 0.56
C GLU A 36 13.18 2.08 0.67
N ARG A 37 12.91 2.72 -0.47
CA ARG A 37 12.33 4.06 -0.53
C ARG A 37 10.92 4.13 0.08
N VAL A 38 10.09 3.10 -0.12
CA VAL A 38 8.74 3.02 0.49
C VAL A 38 8.86 2.91 2.00
N VAL A 39 9.72 2.02 2.50
CA VAL A 39 9.92 1.80 3.94
C VAL A 39 10.47 3.06 4.61
N GLU A 40 11.49 3.68 4.01
CA GLU A 40 12.08 4.92 4.52
C GLU A 40 11.03 6.03 4.65
N TYR A 41 10.23 6.23 3.61
CA TYR A 41 9.15 7.22 3.65
C TYR A 41 8.11 6.91 4.74
N VAL A 42 7.71 5.63 4.87
CA VAL A 42 6.73 5.21 5.87
C VAL A 42 7.26 5.44 7.29
N GLU A 43 8.56 5.22 7.52
CA GLU A 43 9.19 5.45 8.83
C GLU A 43 9.37 6.93 9.17
N GLN A 44 9.76 7.76 8.19
CA GLN A 44 10.04 9.18 8.38
C GLN A 44 8.75 10.01 8.47
N GLU A 45 7.87 9.89 7.47
CA GLU A 45 6.66 10.71 7.35
C GLU A 45 5.47 10.14 8.11
N LYS A 46 5.55 8.88 8.54
CA LYS A 46 4.52 8.18 9.32
C LYS A 46 3.10 8.30 8.74
N PRO A 47 2.91 8.06 7.43
CA PRO A 47 1.59 8.14 6.80
C PRO A 47 0.58 7.17 7.43
N TYR A 48 1.05 6.11 8.10
CA TYR A 48 0.22 5.15 8.82
C TYR A 48 -0.59 5.75 9.99
N LEU A 49 -0.25 6.96 10.44
CA LEU A 49 -1.03 7.72 11.43
C LEU A 49 -2.36 8.24 10.87
N ASP A 50 -2.47 8.37 9.55
CA ASP A 50 -3.73 8.67 8.88
C ASP A 50 -4.57 7.39 8.79
N ASN A 51 -5.76 7.41 9.39
CA ASN A 51 -6.70 6.29 9.37
C ASN A 51 -7.33 6.08 7.97
N GLU A 52 -7.36 7.12 7.13
CA GLU A 52 -7.89 7.05 5.77
C GLU A 52 -6.83 6.67 4.74
N LEU A 53 -5.59 6.41 5.17
CA LEU A 53 -4.50 6.00 4.28
C LEU A 53 -4.90 4.78 3.44
N ARG A 54 -4.85 4.95 2.12
CA ARG A 54 -5.06 3.89 1.12
C ARG A 54 -3.80 3.71 0.29
N LEU A 55 -3.71 2.55 -0.38
CA LEU A 55 -2.62 2.24 -1.32
C LEU A 55 -2.45 3.35 -2.37
N SER A 56 -3.56 3.90 -2.89
CA SER A 56 -3.53 5.01 -3.85
C SER A 56 -2.91 6.28 -3.28
N GLY A 57 -3.26 6.63 -2.03
CA GLY A 57 -2.73 7.82 -1.37
C GLY A 57 -1.22 7.70 -1.11
N LEU A 58 -0.75 6.54 -0.68
CA LEU A 58 0.69 6.33 -0.49
C LEU A 58 1.45 6.34 -1.83
N ALA A 59 0.85 5.78 -2.89
CA ALA A 59 1.43 5.81 -4.22
C ALA A 59 1.56 7.23 -4.78
N GLU A 60 0.53 8.07 -4.59
CA GLU A 60 0.54 9.49 -4.95
C GLU A 60 1.60 10.27 -4.16
N GLN A 61 1.68 10.06 -2.85
CA GLN A 61 2.69 10.69 -1.98
C GLN A 61 4.13 10.35 -2.38
N LEU A 62 4.35 9.12 -2.85
CA LEU A 62 5.65 8.63 -3.31
C LEU A 62 5.91 8.90 -4.80
N ASP A 63 4.98 9.50 -5.54
CA ASP A 63 5.05 9.67 -7.00
C ASP A 63 5.40 8.34 -7.73
N ILE A 64 4.66 7.27 -7.40
CA ILE A 64 4.80 5.95 -8.01
C ILE A 64 3.43 5.39 -8.43
N SER A 65 3.44 4.43 -9.35
CA SER A 65 2.18 3.78 -9.74
C SER A 65 1.65 2.88 -8.62
N ILE A 66 0.33 2.87 -8.45
CA ILE A 66 -0.38 1.98 -7.51
C ILE A 66 -0.01 0.51 -7.76
N HIS A 67 0.16 0.14 -9.03
CA HIS A 67 0.56 -1.21 -9.43
C HIS A 67 1.97 -1.56 -8.96
N HIS A 68 2.94 -0.65 -9.13
CA HIS A 68 4.31 -0.89 -8.65
C HIS A 68 4.38 -0.98 -7.14
N LEU A 69 3.66 -0.10 -6.41
CA LEU A 69 3.61 -0.18 -4.95
C LEU A 69 3.00 -1.50 -4.49
N SER A 70 1.86 -1.91 -5.08
CA SER A 70 1.24 -3.20 -4.75
C SER A 70 2.16 -4.37 -5.07
N GLN A 71 2.83 -4.34 -6.23
CA GLN A 71 3.72 -5.40 -6.66
C GLN A 71 4.91 -5.52 -5.70
N VAL A 72 5.58 -4.41 -5.39
CA VAL A 72 6.76 -4.41 -4.51
C VAL A 72 6.40 -4.88 -3.09
N VAL A 73 5.31 -4.38 -2.51
CA VAL A 73 4.88 -4.78 -1.17
C VAL A 73 4.52 -6.27 -1.14
N ASN A 74 3.72 -6.74 -2.09
CA ASN A 74 3.30 -8.15 -2.12
C ASN A 74 4.48 -9.09 -2.43
N GLU A 75 5.32 -8.78 -3.42
CA GLU A 75 6.39 -9.67 -3.88
C GLU A 75 7.63 -9.65 -2.97
N GLN A 76 8.00 -8.49 -2.43
CA GLN A 76 9.21 -8.38 -1.61
C GLN A 76 8.96 -8.64 -0.12
N LEU A 77 7.79 -8.26 0.41
CA LEU A 77 7.46 -8.47 1.82
C LEU A 77 6.58 -9.71 2.05
N GLY A 78 5.92 -10.23 1.00
CA GLY A 78 4.97 -11.34 1.12
C GLY A 78 3.70 -10.96 1.90
N LYS A 79 3.37 -9.66 1.95
CA LYS A 79 2.28 -9.10 2.76
C LYS A 79 1.35 -8.26 1.91
N SER A 80 0.08 -8.18 2.30
CA SER A 80 -0.81 -7.17 1.71
C SER A 80 -0.40 -5.77 2.18
N PHE A 81 -0.78 -4.74 1.40
CA PHE A 81 -0.61 -3.34 1.82
C PHE A 81 -1.21 -3.06 3.20
N SER A 82 -2.40 -3.61 3.46
CA SER A 82 -3.09 -3.44 4.74
C SER A 82 -2.28 -4.04 5.89
N ASP A 83 -1.71 -5.23 5.71
CA ASP A 83 -0.88 -5.87 6.75
C ASP A 83 0.38 -5.05 7.01
N PHE A 84 1.05 -4.60 5.94
CA PHE A 84 2.22 -3.74 6.02
C PHE A 84 1.95 -2.47 6.85
N ILE A 85 0.90 -1.72 6.54
CA ILE A 85 0.56 -0.49 7.29
C ILE A 85 0.09 -0.79 8.72
N ASN A 86 -0.69 -1.86 8.91
CA ASN A 86 -1.21 -2.21 10.23
C ASN A 86 -0.11 -2.63 11.21
N GLU A 87 0.97 -3.26 10.75
CA GLU A 87 2.13 -3.54 11.59
C GLU A 87 2.72 -2.25 12.17
N TYR A 88 2.92 -1.21 11.37
CA TYR A 88 3.37 0.10 11.86
C TYR A 88 2.37 0.73 12.83
N ARG A 89 1.06 0.65 12.56
CA ARG A 89 0.03 1.16 13.48
C ARG A 89 0.05 0.45 14.82
N VAL A 90 0.22 -0.87 14.83
CA VAL A 90 0.30 -1.66 16.06
C VAL A 90 1.56 -1.31 16.86
N GLU A 91 2.71 -1.18 16.20
CA GLU A 91 3.96 -0.79 16.88
C GLU A 91 3.87 0.62 17.46
N GLU A 92 3.28 1.57 16.73
CA GLU A 92 3.07 2.91 17.27
C GLU A 92 2.07 2.92 18.44
N ALA A 93 0.99 2.14 18.35
CA ALA A 93 0.03 2.00 19.45
C ALA A 93 0.70 1.42 20.71
N LYS A 94 1.54 0.39 20.57
CA LYS A 94 2.35 -0.15 21.68
C LYS A 94 3.23 0.93 22.28
N ARG A 95 3.94 1.71 21.45
CA ARG A 95 4.80 2.81 21.90
C ARG A 95 4.03 3.87 22.70
N LEU A 96 2.83 4.23 22.26
CA LEU A 96 1.96 5.18 22.95
C LEU A 96 1.47 4.63 24.30
N LEU A 97 1.07 3.35 24.34
CA LEU A 97 0.58 2.69 25.56
C LEU A 97 1.68 2.43 26.59
N SER A 98 2.91 2.19 26.14
CA SER A 98 4.07 1.99 27.00
C SER A 98 4.65 3.30 27.56
N ASN A 99 4.19 4.47 27.09
CA ASN A 99 4.66 5.76 27.58
C ASN A 99 3.85 6.20 28.82
N PRO A 100 4.44 6.23 30.03
CA PRO A 100 3.72 6.57 31.26
C PRO A 100 3.15 7.99 31.26
N ARG A 101 3.72 8.91 30.47
CA ARG A 101 3.32 10.33 30.42
C ARG A 101 1.96 10.58 29.75
N LEU A 102 1.39 9.60 29.06
CA LEU A 102 0.06 9.69 28.44
C LEU A 102 -1.05 9.09 29.31
N LYS A 103 -0.71 8.30 30.33
CA LYS A 103 -1.70 7.75 31.28
C LYS A 103 -2.37 8.82 32.13
N ASP A 104 -1.67 9.93 32.41
CA ASP A 104 -2.16 10.96 33.33
C ASP A 104 -3.07 12.01 32.67
N ARG A 105 -3.20 12.01 31.33
CA ARG A 105 -3.95 13.07 30.61
C ARG A 105 -5.46 12.79 30.50
N TYR A 106 -5.93 11.60 30.87
CA TYR A 106 -7.35 11.21 30.77
C TYR A 106 -8.14 11.42 32.08
N VAL A 107 -7.50 11.82 33.18
CA VAL A 107 -8.18 11.90 34.50
C VAL A 107 -8.79 13.29 34.80
N ILE A 108 -8.59 14.30 33.94
CA ILE A 108 -9.00 15.70 34.23
C ILE A 108 -10.06 16.29 33.28
N ALA A 109 -10.64 15.53 32.35
CA ALA A 109 -11.64 16.08 31.41
C ALA A 109 -13.12 15.81 31.80
N ILE A 110 -13.39 15.25 32.98
CA ILE A 110 -14.74 15.04 33.49
C ILE A 110 -14.77 15.42 34.97
N ALA A 111 -14.98 16.70 35.26
CA ALA A 111 -15.43 17.21 36.55
C ALA A 111 -16.43 18.34 36.28
#